data_AF-A0A452ZQE0-F1
#
_entry.id   AF-A0A452ZQE0-F1
#
_cell.length_a   1.000
_cell.length_b   1.000
_cell.length_c   1.000
_cell.angle_alpha   90.00
_cell.angle_beta   90.00
_cell.angle_gamma   90.00
#
_symmetry.space_group_name_H-M   'P 1'
#
loop_
_entity.id
_entity.type
_entity.pdbx_description
1 polymer ?
#
loop_
_entity_poly.entity_id
_entity_poly.type
_entity_poly.pdbx_seq_one_letter_code
_entity_poly.pdbx_strand_id
1 'polypeptide(L)'
;MPPLEALLGAAELWRPAARGASGWATAAALLLLLVAHLSVLLVRRRRRGRARLARQQEDAPAAPASPSPSSGSGSSSGSGSEGLVTEDDLRQLVGSLGVGARQPELEGWDPVIAKGNDAVSYKAWCERTADGTPRYLSVTTYEGCSAELLRDFYMDNEYRMEWDNTVIKHEQLQCDENSGIEIGRTVKKFPLLTPREYILAWRVWASDENSFYCLVKLCYSWFLYGCSNLLTTRTFMYSYPNHEGFSF
;
A
#
# COMPACT_ATOMS: atom_id res chain seq x y z
N MET A 1 -38.85 28.22 -2.09
CA MET A 1 -37.93 28.91 -1.16
C MET A 1 -38.31 28.49 0.24
N PRO A 2 -37.47 27.76 0.99
CA PRO A 2 -37.74 27.44 2.39
C PRO A 2 -37.36 28.62 3.31
N PRO A 3 -37.83 28.64 4.57
CA PRO A 3 -37.87 29.85 5.40
C PRO A 3 -36.52 30.18 6.04
N LEU A 4 -36.30 31.48 6.28
CA LEU A 4 -35.09 32.12 6.82
C LEU A 4 -34.70 31.69 8.27
N GLU A 5 -35.42 30.76 8.89
CA GLU A 5 -35.19 30.28 10.26
C GLU A 5 -34.11 29.18 10.33
N ALA A 6 -33.81 28.48 9.23
CA ALA A 6 -32.79 27.43 9.21
C ALA A 6 -31.35 27.97 9.21
N LEU A 7 -31.14 29.25 8.91
CA LEU A 7 -29.82 29.89 8.85
C LEU A 7 -29.30 30.36 10.22
N LEU A 8 -30.16 30.48 11.23
CA LEU A 8 -29.77 30.87 12.60
C LEU A 8 -29.35 29.68 13.47
N GLY A 9 -29.75 28.45 13.12
CA GLY A 9 -29.34 27.24 13.85
C GLY A 9 -27.89 26.82 13.62
N ALA A 10 -27.28 27.22 12.49
CA ALA A 10 -25.90 26.87 12.16
C ALA A 10 -24.85 27.74 12.88
N ALA A 11 -25.25 28.91 13.40
CA ALA A 11 -24.35 29.87 14.03
C ALA A 11 -24.12 29.61 15.54
N GLU A 12 -24.98 28.82 16.20
CA GLU A 12 -24.84 28.50 17.64
C GLU A 12 -23.97 27.26 17.90
N LEU A 13 -23.54 26.53 16.86
CA LEU A 13 -22.69 25.33 16.99
C LEU A 13 -21.18 25.65 17.15
N TRP A 14 -20.80 26.92 17.07
CA TRP A 14 -19.41 27.38 17.14
C TRP A 14 -19.16 28.45 18.20
N ARG A 15 -19.90 28.44 19.32
CA ARG A 15 -19.39 29.14 20.51
C ARG A 15 -18.30 28.28 21.16
N PRO A 16 -17.09 28.84 21.42
CA PRO A 16 -16.09 28.15 22.21
C PRO A 16 -16.67 27.90 23.60
N ALA A 17 -16.78 26.62 23.98
CA ALA A 17 -17.05 26.25 25.36
C ALA A 17 -16.03 26.97 26.27
N ALA A 18 -16.54 27.60 27.32
CA ALA A 18 -15.79 28.43 28.24
C ALA A 18 -14.47 27.77 28.68
N ARG A 19 -13.41 28.57 28.68
CA ARG A 19 -12.11 28.24 29.29
C ARG A 19 -12.30 28.00 30.78
N GLY A 20 -12.56 26.75 31.15
CA GLY A 20 -12.68 26.28 32.53
C GLY A 20 -11.87 25.01 32.73
N ALA A 21 -10.71 25.14 33.38
CA ALA A 21 -10.00 24.10 34.12
C ALA A 21 -9.44 22.83 33.42
N SER A 22 -9.57 22.61 32.10
CA SER A 22 -9.09 21.36 31.46
C SER A 22 -7.65 21.35 30.91
N GLY A 23 -6.98 22.50 30.82
CA GLY A 23 -5.67 22.61 30.16
C GLY A 23 -4.49 21.93 30.89
N TRP A 24 -4.60 21.76 32.21
CA TRP A 24 -3.54 21.13 33.01
C TRP A 24 -3.49 19.61 32.83
N ALA A 25 -4.64 18.97 32.58
CA ALA A 25 -4.71 17.51 32.38
C ALA A 25 -4.06 17.09 31.06
N THR A 26 -4.30 17.85 29.98
CA THR A 26 -3.67 17.61 28.68
C THR A 26 -2.17 17.92 28.72
N ALA A 27 -1.76 19.00 29.38
CA ALA A 27 -0.35 19.32 29.57
C ALA A 27 0.38 18.24 30.40
N ALA A 28 -0.25 17.75 31.49
CA ALA A 28 0.30 16.66 32.30
C ALA A 28 0.40 15.35 31.51
N ALA A 29 -0.61 15.00 30.72
CA ALA A 29 -0.58 13.81 29.87
C ALA A 29 0.54 13.88 28.82
N LEU A 30 0.71 15.02 28.15
CA LEU A 30 1.80 15.24 27.19
C LEU A 30 3.19 15.17 27.84
N LEU A 31 3.33 15.71 29.06
CA LEU A 31 4.58 15.63 29.82
C LEU A 31 4.92 14.18 30.20
N LEU A 32 3.93 13.40 30.64
CA LEU A 32 4.13 11.98 30.97
C LEU A 32 4.54 11.16 29.73
N LEU A 33 3.90 11.41 28.58
CA LEU A 33 4.26 10.76 27.32
C LEU A 33 5.68 11.13 26.87
N LEU A 34 6.08 12.40 27.02
CA LEU A 34 7.43 12.86 26.72
C LEU A 34 8.48 12.17 27.61
N VAL A 35 8.24 12.10 28.92
CA VAL A 35 9.14 11.43 29.88
C VAL A 35 9.23 9.92 29.61
N ALA A 36 8.11 9.27 29.28
CA ALA A 36 8.09 7.86 28.89
C ALA A 36 8.90 7.63 27.60
N HIS A 37 8.77 8.50 26.61
CA HIS A 37 9.52 8.38 25.36
C HIS A 37 11.03 8.59 25.57
N LEU A 38 11.43 9.61 26.35
CA LEU A 38 12.83 9.88 26.67
C LEU A 38 13.46 8.75 27.50
N SER A 39 12.72 8.17 28.45
CA SER A 39 13.21 7.03 29.25
C SER A 39 13.41 5.77 28.41
N VAL A 40 12.51 5.47 27.46
CA VAL A 40 12.70 4.37 26.49
C VAL A 40 13.92 4.61 25.61
N LEU A 41 14.15 5.83 25.12
CA LEU A 41 15.34 6.16 24.32
C LEU A 41 16.63 6.00 25.13
N LEU A 42 16.65 6.42 26.40
CA LEU A 42 17.79 6.23 27.29
C LEU A 42 18.07 4.75 27.56
N VAL A 43 17.04 3.93 27.80
CA VAL A 43 17.20 2.47 27.97
C VAL A 43 17.75 1.82 26.70
N ARG A 44 17.23 2.19 25.52
CA ARG A 44 17.72 1.70 24.23
C ARG A 44 19.18 2.09 23.98
N ARG A 45 19.56 3.33 24.31
CA ARG A 45 20.94 3.82 24.19
C ARG A 45 21.89 3.07 25.14
N ARG A 46 21.47 2.81 26.39
CA ARG A 46 22.24 2.01 27.35
C ARG A 46 22.40 0.55 26.93
N ARG A 47 21.36 -0.08 26.37
CA ARG A 47 21.44 -1.45 25.82
C ARG A 47 22.39 -1.53 24.63
N ARG A 48 22.36 -0.55 23.71
CA ARG A 48 23.32 -0.45 22.59
C ARG A 48 24.76 -0.23 23.05
N GLY A 49 24.98 0.55 24.12
CA GLY A 49 26.30 0.74 24.74
C GLY A 49 26.86 -0.54 25.36
N ARG A 50 26.03 -1.32 26.07
CA ARG A 50 26.44 -2.62 26.63
C ARG A 50 26.76 -3.67 25.56
N ALA A 51 26.01 -3.70 24.46
CA ALA A 51 26.28 -4.62 23.34
C ALA A 51 27.61 -4.31 22.62
N ARG A 52 28.03 -3.04 22.58
CA ARG A 52 29.35 -2.66 22.02
C ARG A 52 30.52 -3.08 22.90
N LEU A 53 30.37 -3.01 24.23
CA LEU A 53 31.40 -3.46 25.18
C LEU A 53 31.56 -4.99 25.17
N ALA A 54 30.46 -5.74 25.00
CA ALA A 54 30.53 -7.20 24.88
C ALA A 54 31.22 -7.68 23.60
N ARG A 55 31.19 -6.89 22.52
CA ARG A 55 31.75 -7.27 21.21
C ARG A 55 33.26 -6.98 21.06
N GLN A 56 33.89 -6.29 22.02
CA GLN A 56 35.34 -6.04 21.99
C GLN A 56 36.18 -7.16 22.64
N GLN A 57 35.56 -8.21 23.19
CA GLN A 57 36.26 -9.29 23.90
C GLN A 57 36.53 -10.54 23.04
N GLU A 58 36.07 -10.61 21.79
CA GLU A 58 36.05 -11.86 20.99
C GLU A 58 36.85 -11.87 19.67
N ASP A 59 37.70 -10.87 19.36
CA ASP A 59 38.55 -10.93 18.16
C ASP A 59 40.02 -11.21 18.50
N ALA A 60 40.44 -12.47 18.28
CA ALA A 60 41.83 -12.89 18.06
C ALA A 60 41.88 -13.77 16.77
N PRO A 61 42.93 -13.67 15.93
CA PRO A 61 42.83 -14.10 14.53
C PRO A 61 43.29 -15.56 14.29
N ALA A 62 42.67 -16.24 13.33
CA ALA A 62 43.16 -17.49 12.76
C ALA A 62 43.40 -17.36 11.24
N ALA A 63 44.49 -17.97 10.77
CA ALA A 63 45.10 -17.85 9.45
C ALA A 63 44.46 -18.74 8.35
N PRO A 64 44.81 -18.59 7.05
CA PRO A 64 44.00 -19.04 5.92
C PRO A 64 44.43 -20.41 5.36
N ALA A 65 43.50 -21.10 4.69
CA ALA A 65 43.78 -22.29 3.87
C ALA A 65 43.23 -22.12 2.44
N SER A 66 44.06 -22.51 1.47
CA SER A 66 43.94 -22.35 0.01
C SER A 66 42.97 -23.35 -0.66
N PRO A 67 42.62 -23.17 -1.96
CA PRO A 67 41.50 -23.84 -2.62
C PRO A 67 41.91 -25.02 -3.53
N SER A 68 40.93 -25.87 -3.85
CA SER A 68 41.01 -26.91 -4.91
C SER A 68 39.67 -27.04 -5.66
N PRO A 69 39.65 -27.54 -6.92
CA PRO A 69 38.70 -27.10 -7.94
C PRO A 69 37.59 -28.08 -8.34
N SER A 70 36.54 -27.48 -8.93
CA SER A 70 35.60 -27.94 -9.98
C SER A 70 35.08 -29.38 -10.02
N SER A 71 33.75 -29.50 -10.09
CA SER A 71 33.06 -30.33 -11.10
C SER A 71 31.61 -29.85 -11.23
N GLY A 72 31.25 -29.43 -12.45
CA GLY A 72 29.91 -28.95 -12.78
C GLY A 72 28.89 -30.08 -12.91
N SER A 73 27.62 -29.72 -12.71
CA SER A 73 26.46 -30.47 -13.23
C SER A 73 25.36 -29.44 -13.42
N GLY A 74 24.95 -29.25 -14.67
CA GLY A 74 24.09 -28.18 -15.09
C GLY A 74 22.75 -28.15 -14.36
N SER A 75 22.39 -26.96 -13.88
CA SER A 75 21.00 -26.57 -13.76
C SER A 75 20.82 -25.39 -14.72
N SER A 76 19.87 -25.59 -15.63
CA SER A 76 19.42 -24.66 -16.64
C SER A 76 19.29 -23.24 -16.10
N SER A 77 19.99 -22.32 -16.74
CA SER A 77 19.87 -20.88 -16.60
C SER A 77 18.42 -20.42 -16.83
N GLY A 78 17.63 -20.35 -15.76
CA GLY A 78 16.38 -19.59 -15.71
C GLY A 78 16.70 -18.16 -15.28
N SER A 79 17.17 -17.35 -16.22
CA SER A 79 17.54 -15.95 -16.01
C SER A 79 16.31 -15.05 -15.90
N GLY A 80 16.11 -14.42 -14.73
CA GLY A 80 15.88 -12.97 -14.69
C GLY A 80 14.45 -12.41 -14.73
N SER A 81 13.38 -13.17 -14.49
CA SER A 81 12.00 -12.64 -14.52
C SER A 81 11.15 -12.91 -13.26
N GLU A 82 11.75 -13.44 -12.19
CA GLU A 82 11.03 -13.60 -10.92
C GLU A 82 10.82 -12.22 -10.27
N GLY A 83 9.62 -11.65 -10.43
CA GLY A 83 9.19 -10.43 -9.75
C GLY A 83 8.73 -9.28 -10.65
N LEU A 84 8.88 -9.40 -11.97
CA LEU A 84 8.36 -8.42 -12.92
C LEU A 84 6.90 -8.73 -13.32
N VAL A 85 6.21 -7.70 -13.78
CA VAL A 85 4.82 -7.75 -14.23
C VAL A 85 4.77 -8.26 -15.68
N THR A 86 4.00 -9.32 -15.94
CA THR A 86 3.94 -10.02 -17.24
C THR A 86 2.52 -10.00 -17.84
N GLU A 87 2.41 -10.34 -19.13
CA GLU A 87 1.11 -10.49 -19.80
C GLU A 87 0.29 -11.67 -19.24
N ASP A 88 0.93 -12.73 -18.77
CA ASP A 88 0.23 -13.85 -18.16
C ASP A 88 -0.41 -13.45 -16.82
N ASP A 89 0.22 -12.53 -16.08
CA ASP A 89 -0.37 -11.96 -14.86
C ASP A 89 -1.63 -11.16 -15.19
N LEU A 90 -1.62 -10.39 -16.28
CA LEU A 90 -2.82 -9.69 -16.75
C LEU A 90 -3.93 -10.67 -17.11
N ARG A 91 -3.62 -11.73 -17.87
CA ARG A 91 -4.61 -12.75 -18.25
C ARG A 91 -5.23 -13.43 -17.03
N GLN A 92 -4.40 -13.80 -16.05
CA GLN A 92 -4.88 -14.39 -14.80
C GLN A 92 -5.77 -13.40 -14.03
N LEU A 93 -5.36 -12.13 -13.97
CA LEU A 93 -6.13 -11.08 -13.32
C LEU A 93 -7.51 -10.92 -13.97
N VAL A 94 -7.56 -10.68 -15.28
CA VAL A 94 -8.83 -10.52 -16.03
C VAL A 94 -9.72 -11.75 -15.88
N GLY A 95 -9.15 -12.96 -15.96
CA GLY A 95 -9.89 -14.20 -15.77
C GLY A 95 -10.52 -14.33 -14.39
N SER A 96 -9.80 -13.91 -13.33
CA SER A 96 -10.30 -13.97 -11.95
C SER A 96 -11.33 -12.89 -11.62
N LEU A 97 -11.18 -11.69 -12.19
CA LEU A 97 -12.10 -10.57 -11.95
C LEU A 97 -13.46 -10.79 -12.59
N GLY A 98 -13.51 -11.43 -13.76
CA GLY A 98 -14.73 -11.50 -14.57
C GLY A 98 -15.95 -12.08 -13.85
N VAL A 99 -15.74 -13.02 -12.92
CA VAL A 99 -16.84 -13.70 -12.20
C VAL A 99 -17.00 -13.09 -10.80
N GLY A 100 -15.90 -12.95 -10.04
CA GLY A 100 -15.95 -12.51 -8.64
C GLY A 100 -16.18 -11.04 -8.41
N ALA A 101 -15.81 -10.21 -9.38
CA ALA A 101 -16.11 -8.79 -9.32
C ALA A 101 -17.62 -8.54 -9.52
N ARG A 102 -18.27 -9.28 -10.41
CA ARG A 102 -19.68 -9.06 -10.76
C ARG A 102 -20.63 -9.43 -9.64
N GLN A 103 -20.37 -10.54 -8.94
CA GLN A 103 -21.24 -11.07 -7.88
C GLN A 103 -20.41 -11.60 -6.71
N PRO A 104 -19.74 -10.71 -5.94
CA PRO A 104 -18.80 -11.13 -4.89
C PRO A 104 -19.43 -12.04 -3.83
N GLU A 105 -20.67 -11.73 -3.40
CA GLU A 105 -21.31 -12.54 -2.36
C GLU A 105 -21.63 -13.97 -2.82
N LEU A 106 -21.89 -14.19 -4.12
CA LEU A 106 -22.13 -15.53 -4.64
C LEU A 106 -20.86 -16.38 -4.72
N GLU A 107 -19.70 -15.72 -4.79
CA GLU A 107 -18.40 -16.38 -4.80
C GLU A 107 -17.79 -16.56 -3.41
N GLY A 108 -18.54 -16.23 -2.35
CA GLY A 108 -18.08 -16.43 -0.98
C GLY A 108 -17.22 -15.29 -0.43
N TRP A 109 -17.28 -14.10 -1.05
CA TRP A 109 -16.67 -12.90 -0.47
C TRP A 109 -17.55 -12.31 0.63
N ASP A 110 -16.97 -12.04 1.80
CA ASP A 110 -17.68 -11.44 2.94
C ASP A 110 -17.66 -9.91 2.83
N PRO A 111 -18.81 -9.20 2.92
CA PRO A 111 -18.84 -7.75 2.86
C PRO A 111 -18.15 -7.11 4.08
N VAL A 112 -17.31 -6.11 3.83
CA VAL A 112 -16.53 -5.38 4.85
C VAL A 112 -16.99 -3.93 5.00
N ILE A 113 -17.24 -3.25 3.88
CA ILE A 113 -17.58 -1.83 3.86
C ILE A 113 -18.49 -1.51 2.69
N ALA A 114 -19.45 -0.62 2.92
CA ALA A 114 -20.24 0.03 1.89
C ALA A 114 -20.48 1.47 2.32
N LYS A 115 -19.98 2.43 1.54
CA LYS A 115 -20.13 3.88 1.79
C LYS A 115 -20.28 4.60 0.46
N GLY A 116 -20.97 5.74 0.45
CA GLY A 116 -21.04 6.55 -0.76
C GLY A 116 -21.92 7.78 -0.59
N ASN A 117 -21.92 8.59 -1.64
CA ASN A 117 -22.80 9.72 -1.88
C ASN A 117 -23.12 9.79 -3.39
N ASP A 118 -23.77 10.86 -3.83
CA ASP A 118 -24.20 11.04 -5.22
C ASP A 118 -23.04 11.14 -6.23
N ALA A 119 -21.80 11.37 -5.77
CA ALA A 119 -20.62 11.53 -6.62
C ALA A 119 -19.68 10.31 -6.59
N VAL A 120 -19.57 9.63 -5.45
CA VAL A 120 -18.66 8.48 -5.29
C VAL A 120 -19.26 7.43 -4.37
N SER A 121 -19.14 6.16 -4.77
CA SER A 121 -19.44 5.02 -3.90
C SER A 121 -18.27 4.08 -3.80
N TYR A 122 -18.09 3.48 -2.62
CA TYR A 122 -17.05 2.53 -2.28
C TYR A 122 -17.63 1.32 -1.56
N LYS A 123 -17.41 0.13 -2.10
CA LYS A 123 -17.75 -1.15 -1.49
C LYS A 123 -16.49 -2.00 -1.39
N ALA A 124 -16.35 -2.79 -0.33
CA ALA A 124 -15.29 -3.79 -0.28
C ALA A 124 -15.74 -5.04 0.44
N TRP A 125 -15.15 -6.15 0.03
CA TRP A 125 -15.33 -7.49 0.54
C TRP A 125 -13.97 -8.09 0.88
N CYS A 126 -13.98 -9.09 1.75
CA CYS A 126 -12.81 -9.86 2.16
C CYS A 126 -13.10 -11.34 1.98
N GLU A 127 -12.15 -12.07 1.44
CA GLU A 127 -12.18 -13.53 1.42
C GLU A 127 -11.07 -14.05 2.33
N ARG A 128 -11.44 -14.89 3.29
CA ARG A 128 -10.46 -15.57 4.15
C ARG A 128 -10.03 -16.86 3.48
N THR A 129 -8.80 -16.87 2.98
CA THR A 129 -8.23 -18.06 2.36
C THR A 129 -7.72 -19.05 3.40
N ALA A 130 -7.59 -20.32 3.01
CA ALA A 130 -7.14 -21.40 3.90
C ALA A 130 -5.69 -21.22 4.40
N ASP A 131 -4.82 -20.53 3.64
CA ASP A 131 -3.46 -20.18 4.03
C ASP A 131 -3.39 -19.01 5.03
N GLY A 132 -4.53 -18.40 5.37
CA GLY A 132 -4.63 -17.34 6.36
C GLY A 132 -4.32 -15.93 5.83
N THR A 133 -3.96 -15.79 4.56
CA THR A 133 -3.72 -14.48 3.91
C THR A 133 -5.04 -13.91 3.39
N PRO A 134 -5.61 -12.84 3.99
CA PRO A 134 -6.86 -12.30 3.49
C PRO A 134 -6.70 -11.74 2.08
N ARG A 135 -7.64 -12.06 1.19
CA ARG A 135 -7.80 -11.38 -0.09
C ARG A 135 -8.89 -10.32 0.06
N TYR A 136 -8.69 -9.20 -0.63
CA TYR A 136 -9.64 -8.11 -0.66
C TYR A 136 -10.10 -7.84 -2.08
N LEU A 137 -11.38 -7.55 -2.22
CA LEU A 137 -12.01 -7.04 -3.41
C LEU A 137 -12.72 -5.77 -3.03
N SER A 138 -12.60 -4.74 -3.83
CA SER A 138 -13.31 -3.48 -3.68
C SER A 138 -13.91 -2.95 -4.99
N VAL A 139 -14.84 -2.02 -4.88
CA VAL A 139 -15.49 -1.35 -5.98
C VAL A 139 -15.52 0.11 -5.63
N THR A 140 -14.93 0.95 -6.46
CA THR A 140 -15.15 2.39 -6.38
C THR A 140 -15.82 2.87 -7.65
N THR A 141 -16.97 3.51 -7.53
CA THR A 141 -17.68 4.12 -8.66
C THR A 141 -17.60 5.63 -8.50
N TYR A 142 -17.14 6.31 -9.54
CA TYR A 142 -17.11 7.77 -9.62
C TYR A 142 -18.11 8.24 -10.67
N GLU A 143 -19.05 9.10 -10.27
CA GLU A 143 -20.02 9.69 -11.18
C GLU A 143 -19.42 10.93 -11.86
N GLY A 144 -19.64 11.06 -13.18
CA GLY A 144 -19.18 12.22 -13.94
C GLY A 144 -17.67 12.30 -14.21
N CYS A 145 -16.92 11.20 -14.04
CA CYS A 145 -15.50 11.10 -14.35
C CYS A 145 -15.25 10.18 -15.55
N SER A 146 -14.30 10.53 -16.42
CA SER A 146 -13.86 9.63 -17.50
C SER A 146 -12.84 8.60 -17.02
N ALA A 147 -12.72 7.49 -17.73
CA ALA A 147 -11.78 6.41 -17.41
C ALA A 147 -10.32 6.89 -17.49
N GLU A 148 -10.02 7.72 -18.49
CA GLU A 148 -8.71 8.31 -18.73
C GLU A 148 -8.32 9.26 -17.61
N LEU A 149 -9.26 10.10 -17.14
CA LEU A 149 -9.03 11.00 -16.02
C LEU A 149 -8.72 10.22 -14.73
N LEU A 150 -9.46 9.14 -14.48
CA LEU A 150 -9.20 8.28 -13.31
C LEU A 150 -7.86 7.55 -13.43
N ARG A 151 -7.51 7.04 -14.62
CA ARG A 151 -6.20 6.45 -14.89
C ARG A 151 -5.10 7.47 -14.55
N ASP A 152 -5.17 8.67 -15.11
CA ASP A 152 -4.15 9.70 -14.91
C ASP A 152 -4.04 10.09 -13.43
N PHE A 153 -5.18 10.29 -12.75
CA PHE A 153 -5.22 10.55 -11.31
C PHE A 153 -4.54 9.46 -10.47
N TYR A 154 -4.69 8.18 -10.84
CA TYR A 154 -4.10 7.07 -10.09
C TYR A 154 -2.65 6.76 -10.46
N MET A 155 -2.22 7.10 -11.66
CA MET A 155 -0.84 6.91 -12.13
C MET A 155 0.06 8.11 -11.81
N ASP A 156 -0.50 9.25 -11.44
CA ASP A 156 0.28 10.40 -10.98
C ASP A 156 0.84 10.17 -9.57
N ASN A 157 2.08 9.70 -9.53
CA ASN A 157 2.81 9.44 -8.29
C ASN A 157 3.22 10.72 -7.53
N GLU A 158 3.39 11.85 -8.23
CA GLU A 158 3.71 13.13 -7.61
C GLU A 158 2.49 13.65 -6.86
N TYR A 159 1.34 13.71 -7.55
CA TYR A 159 0.07 14.11 -6.96
C TYR A 159 -0.39 13.14 -5.87
N ARG A 160 -0.04 11.84 -5.96
CA ARG A 160 -0.30 10.87 -4.89
C ARG A 160 0.25 11.29 -3.54
N MET A 161 1.39 11.99 -3.50
CA MET A 161 1.96 12.49 -2.25
C MET A 161 1.18 13.68 -1.66
N GLU A 162 0.38 14.37 -2.47
CA GLU A 162 -0.46 15.49 -2.02
C GLU A 162 -1.78 15.00 -1.42
N TRP A 163 -2.45 14.05 -2.09
CA TRP A 163 -3.80 13.65 -1.68
C TRP A 163 -3.84 12.43 -0.75
N ASP A 164 -2.89 11.49 -0.85
CA ASP A 164 -2.83 10.31 0.01
C ASP A 164 -1.97 10.58 1.25
N ASN A 165 -2.64 10.96 2.33
CA ASN A 165 -2.02 11.20 3.63
C ASN A 165 -1.25 9.99 4.20
N THR A 166 -1.39 8.79 3.65
CA THR A 166 -0.62 7.62 4.07
C THR A 166 0.75 7.55 3.40
N VAL A 167 0.95 8.20 2.24
CA VAL A 167 2.23 8.22 1.53
C VAL A 167 3.11 9.34 2.09
N ILE A 168 4.34 9.01 2.48
CA ILE A 168 5.31 9.99 3.01
C ILE A 168 6.35 10.35 1.95
N LYS A 169 6.74 9.36 1.15
CA LYS A 169 7.74 9.51 0.09
C LYS A 169 7.40 8.54 -1.03
N HIS A 170 7.55 9.02 -2.26
CA HIS A 170 7.62 8.21 -3.46
C HIS A 170 8.89 8.56 -4.24
N GLU A 171 9.49 7.58 -4.88
CA GLU A 171 10.68 7.74 -5.72
C GLU A 171 10.60 6.72 -6.88
N GLN A 172 10.57 7.21 -8.12
CA GLN A 172 10.67 6.37 -9.30
C GLN A 172 12.11 5.88 -9.43
N LEU A 173 12.30 4.56 -9.45
CA LEU A 173 13.62 3.93 -9.50
C LEU A 173 14.01 3.57 -10.94
N GLN A 174 13.05 3.05 -11.71
CA GLN A 174 13.25 2.63 -13.10
C GLN A 174 11.96 2.84 -13.89
N CYS A 175 12.11 3.16 -15.17
CA CYS A 175 11.03 3.24 -16.15
C CYS A 175 11.55 2.62 -17.45
N ASP A 176 10.98 1.49 -17.86
CA ASP A 176 11.29 0.86 -19.14
C ASP A 176 10.20 1.21 -20.15
N GLU A 177 10.50 2.14 -21.06
CA GLU A 177 9.57 2.59 -22.09
C GLU A 177 9.16 1.48 -23.06
N ASN A 178 10.01 0.45 -23.25
CA ASN A 178 9.72 -0.62 -24.21
C ASN A 178 8.69 -1.62 -23.68
N SER A 179 8.79 -1.99 -22.40
CA SER A 179 7.82 -2.88 -21.75
C SER A 179 6.66 -2.12 -21.11
N GLY A 180 6.81 -0.82 -20.84
CA GLY A 180 5.86 -0.03 -20.05
C GLY A 180 5.86 -0.40 -18.56
N ILE A 181 6.90 -1.11 -18.09
CA ILE A 181 7.06 -1.46 -16.68
C ILE A 181 7.79 -0.33 -15.97
N GLU A 182 7.23 0.11 -14.84
CA GLU A 182 7.85 1.06 -13.94
C GLU A 182 8.14 0.40 -12.60
N ILE A 183 9.23 0.82 -11.96
CA ILE A 183 9.61 0.39 -10.62
C ILE A 183 9.77 1.63 -9.74
N GLY A 184 9.12 1.63 -8.58
CA GLY A 184 9.16 2.74 -7.65
C GLY A 184 9.21 2.29 -6.20
N ARG A 185 9.80 3.15 -5.36
CA ARG A 185 9.88 2.99 -3.92
C ARG A 185 8.86 3.90 -3.25
N THR A 186 7.95 3.31 -2.47
CA THR A 186 6.95 4.05 -1.70
C THR A 186 7.09 3.78 -0.21
N VAL A 187 7.14 4.84 0.60
CA VAL A 187 7.11 4.74 2.06
C VAL A 187 5.74 5.18 2.56
N LYS A 188 5.02 4.28 3.24
CA LYS A 188 3.70 4.56 3.82
C LYS A 188 3.73 4.58 5.34
N LYS A 189 3.03 5.54 5.96
CA LYS A 189 2.72 5.55 7.40
C LYS A 189 1.33 5.00 7.65
N PHE A 190 1.20 4.33 8.78
CA PHE A 190 -0.07 3.85 9.30
C PHE A 190 -0.22 4.30 10.75
N PRO A 191 -1.42 4.63 11.22
CA PRO A 191 -1.64 4.97 12.62
C PRO A 191 -1.09 3.87 13.55
N LEU A 192 -0.33 4.27 14.56
CA LEU A 192 0.23 3.38 15.61
C LEU A 192 1.23 2.32 15.13
N LEU A 193 1.58 2.27 13.85
CA LEU A 193 2.52 1.31 13.29
C LEU A 193 3.78 1.99 12.73
N THR A 194 4.85 1.22 12.61
CA THR A 194 6.05 1.68 11.92
C THR A 194 5.75 1.94 10.44
N PRO A 195 6.30 3.02 9.85
CA PRO A 195 6.25 3.20 8.41
C PRO A 195 6.78 1.97 7.68
N ARG A 196 6.13 1.62 6.56
CA ARG A 196 6.49 0.48 5.72
C ARG A 196 7.01 0.98 4.40
N GLU A 197 8.08 0.34 3.95
CA GLU A 197 8.68 0.60 2.66
C GLU A 197 8.30 -0.51 1.68
N TYR A 198 7.96 -0.11 0.46
CA TYR A 198 7.60 -1.01 -0.63
C TYR A 198 8.42 -0.64 -1.86
N ILE A 199 9.03 -1.63 -2.50
CA ILE A 199 9.54 -1.51 -3.86
C ILE A 199 8.55 -2.24 -4.75
N LEU A 200 7.87 -1.51 -5.62
CA LEU A 200 6.77 -2.02 -6.42
C LEU A 200 7.14 -1.91 -7.90
N ALA A 201 6.89 -2.98 -8.66
CA ALA A 201 6.85 -2.93 -10.12
C ALA A 201 5.39 -2.85 -10.55
N TRP A 202 5.08 -1.97 -11.50
CA TRP A 202 3.74 -1.88 -12.07
C TRP A 202 3.76 -1.69 -13.57
N ARG A 203 2.64 -2.02 -14.20
CA ARG A 203 2.36 -1.76 -15.61
C ARG A 203 0.90 -1.42 -15.81
N VAL A 204 0.63 -0.59 -16.80
CA VAL A 204 -0.71 -0.22 -17.24
C VAL A 204 -0.93 -0.71 -18.66
N TRP A 205 -2.10 -1.30 -18.91
CA TRP A 205 -2.58 -1.69 -20.22
C TRP A 205 -3.87 -0.95 -20.52
N ALA A 206 -4.08 -0.64 -21.80
CA ALA A 206 -5.34 -0.13 -22.31
C ALA A 206 -6.01 -1.20 -23.18
N SER A 207 -7.31 -1.36 -23.03
CA SER A 207 -8.18 -2.11 -23.95
C SER A 207 -8.92 -1.13 -24.85
N ASP A 208 -9.34 -1.66 -26.00
CA ASP A 208 -10.22 -1.07 -27.00
C ASP A 208 -11.56 -0.55 -26.44
N GLU A 209 -12.06 -1.09 -25.33
CA GLU A 209 -13.34 -0.69 -24.71
C GLU A 209 -13.21 0.45 -23.69
N ASN A 210 -12.23 1.35 -23.87
CA ASN A 210 -11.89 2.41 -22.90
C ASN A 210 -11.66 1.88 -21.47
N SER A 211 -11.11 0.68 -21.38
CA SER A 211 -10.76 0.02 -20.13
C SER A 211 -9.27 0.09 -19.90
N PHE A 212 -8.86 0.35 -18.66
CA PHE A 212 -7.47 0.33 -18.26
C PHE A 212 -7.26 -0.73 -17.20
N TYR A 213 -6.20 -1.51 -17.36
CA TYR A 213 -5.75 -2.48 -16.37
C TYR A 213 -4.44 -2.01 -15.78
N CYS A 214 -4.33 -2.02 -14.46
CA CYS A 214 -3.05 -1.87 -13.79
C CYS A 214 -2.78 -3.13 -13.01
N LEU A 215 -1.52 -3.57 -13.00
CA LEU A 215 -1.06 -4.62 -12.13
C LEU A 215 0.19 -4.15 -11.41
N VAL A 216 0.24 -4.43 -10.11
CA VAL A 216 1.37 -4.07 -9.25
C VAL A 216 1.88 -5.33 -8.55
N LYS A 217 3.20 -5.49 -8.48
CA LYS A 217 3.87 -6.57 -7.77
C LYS A 217 4.91 -6.00 -6.82
N LEU A 218 5.07 -6.64 -5.67
CA LEU A 218 6.15 -6.35 -4.74
C LEU A 218 7.45 -6.93 -5.29
N CYS A 219 8.47 -6.09 -5.48
CA CYS A 219 9.82 -6.51 -5.75
C CYS A 219 10.55 -6.70 -4.42
N TYR A 220 10.91 -7.93 -4.09
CA TYR A 220 11.88 -8.14 -3.02
C TYR A 220 13.24 -7.70 -3.54
N SER A 221 13.95 -6.88 -2.76
CA SER A 221 15.32 -6.49 -3.08
C SER A 221 16.14 -7.74 -3.38
N TRP A 222 16.77 -7.78 -4.55
CA TRP A 222 17.65 -8.84 -5.05
C TRP A 222 18.72 -9.32 -4.04
N PHE A 223 18.93 -8.57 -2.95
CA PHE A 223 19.97 -8.83 -1.96
C PHE A 223 19.57 -9.69 -0.76
N LEU A 224 18.29 -9.87 -0.44
CA LEU A 224 17.91 -10.55 0.81
C LEU A 224 16.62 -11.37 0.65
N TYR A 225 16.82 -12.67 0.42
CA TYR A 225 15.87 -13.78 0.58
C TYR A 225 14.78 -13.91 -0.49
N GLY A 226 14.67 -15.15 -1.00
CA GLY A 226 13.86 -15.54 -2.15
C GLY A 226 12.39 -15.15 -2.09
N CYS A 227 11.83 -15.00 -3.29
CA CYS A 227 10.45 -14.62 -3.57
C CYS A 227 9.46 -15.50 -2.78
N SER A 228 8.74 -14.88 -1.85
CA SER A 228 7.49 -15.44 -1.32
C SER A 228 6.34 -14.53 -1.74
N ASN A 229 5.36 -15.11 -2.41
CA ASN A 229 4.22 -14.45 -3.04
C ASN A 229 3.46 -13.55 -2.05
N LEU A 230 3.70 -12.25 -2.12
CA LEU A 230 2.78 -11.24 -1.62
C LEU A 230 2.41 -10.37 -2.81
N LEU A 231 1.43 -10.83 -3.61
CA LEU A 231 0.78 -9.98 -4.60
C LEU A 231 0.10 -8.86 -3.82
N THR A 232 0.65 -7.65 -3.89
CA THR A 232 -0.14 -6.44 -3.67
C THR A 232 -0.73 -6.07 -5.02
N THR A 233 -1.76 -6.80 -5.45
CA THR A 233 -2.49 -6.46 -6.67
C THR A 233 -3.24 -5.15 -6.42
N ARG A 234 -2.76 -4.04 -6.97
CA ARG A 234 -3.66 -2.92 -7.27
C ARG A 234 -4.23 -3.21 -8.65
N THR A 235 -5.55 -3.30 -8.74
CA THR A 235 -6.26 -3.58 -9.99
C THR A 235 -7.24 -2.46 -10.24
N PHE A 236 -6.98 -1.64 -11.24
CA PHE A 236 -7.98 -0.76 -11.82
C PHE A 236 -8.62 -1.47 -13.03
N MET A 237 -9.94 -1.39 -13.18
CA MET A 237 -10.68 -1.65 -14.43
C MET A 237 -11.98 -0.83 -14.44
N TYR A 238 -12.34 -0.24 -15.60
CA TYR A 238 -13.60 0.47 -15.83
C TYR A 238 -14.08 0.28 -17.28
N SER A 239 -15.39 0.13 -17.53
CA SER A 239 -16.04 0.26 -18.85
C SER A 239 -17.54 0.65 -18.71
N TYR A 240 -18.13 1.37 -19.69
CA TYR A 240 -19.55 1.79 -19.75
C TYR A 240 -20.23 1.33 -21.06
N PRO A 241 -21.56 1.07 -21.07
CA PRO A 241 -22.55 2.16 -21.13
C PRO A 241 -23.69 2.17 -20.09
N ASN A 242 -23.80 1.24 -19.13
CA ASN A 242 -24.87 1.30 -18.10
C ASN A 242 -24.46 0.67 -16.75
N HIS A 243 -23.39 1.21 -16.13
CA HIS A 243 -22.73 0.79 -14.87
C HIS A 243 -21.79 -0.40 -14.98
N GLU A 244 -20.49 -0.22 -14.67
CA GLU A 244 -19.61 -1.18 -13.96
C GLU A 244 -18.40 -0.39 -13.33
N GLY A 245 -17.87 -0.78 -12.17
CA GLY A 245 -16.69 -0.15 -11.54
C GLY A 245 -15.95 -1.08 -10.57
N PHE A 246 -14.63 -0.95 -10.36
CA PHE A 246 -13.81 -1.83 -9.46
C PHE A 246 -12.53 -1.17 -8.81
N SER A 247 -11.87 -1.92 -7.92
CA SER A 247 -11.05 -1.66 -6.68
C SER A 247 -9.79 -0.81 -6.59
N PHE A 248 -9.40 -0.53 -5.33
CA PHE A 248 -8.03 -0.65 -4.79
C PHE A 248 -7.76 -1.90 -3.96
#